data_AF-A0A1H8GBG0-F1
#
_entry.id   AF-A0A1H8GBG0-F1
#
_cell.length_a   1.000
_cell.length_b   1.000
_cell.length_c   1.000
_cell.angle_alpha   90.00
_cell.angle_beta   90.00
_cell.angle_gamma   90.00
#
_symmetry.space_group_name_H-M   'P 1'
#
loop_
_entity.id
_entity.type
_entity.pdbx_description
1 polymer ?
#
loop_
_entity_poly.entity_id
_entity_poly.type
_entity_poly.pdbx_seq_one_letter_code
_entity_poly.pdbx_strand_id
1 'polypeptide(L)'
;MKHIALILAVLAAIGGPAFAQETPDTGDDSDISEGVDLLSEGARRLLRGLMGEVEPAMRDLAETLREWDFEGLGIEDLGRYHPPEVLPNGDIIIRRKSDPVPPDPPEGEIEL
;
A
#
# COMPACT_ATOMS: atom_id res chain seq x y z
N MET A 1 -36.37 39.23 -34.83
CA MET A 1 -37.24 39.46 -33.64
C MET A 1 -37.43 38.20 -32.80
N LYS A 2 -38.01 37.10 -33.34
CA LYS A 2 -38.30 35.87 -32.58
C LYS A 2 -37.05 35.15 -32.03
N HIS A 3 -35.97 35.10 -32.82
CA HIS A 3 -34.71 34.49 -32.39
C HIS A 3 -33.97 35.31 -31.31
N ILE A 4 -34.13 36.64 -31.32
CA ILE A 4 -33.53 37.52 -30.31
C ILE A 4 -34.21 37.29 -28.95
N ALA A 5 -35.55 37.16 -28.95
CA ALA A 5 -36.31 36.83 -27.74
C ALA A 5 -35.92 35.45 -27.16
N LEU A 6 -35.69 34.47 -28.04
CA LEU A 6 -35.27 33.13 -27.65
C LEU A 6 -33.86 33.10 -27.05
N ILE A 7 -32.92 33.86 -27.61
CA ILE A 7 -31.55 33.97 -27.09
C ILE A 7 -31.55 34.66 -25.71
N LEU A 8 -32.34 35.72 -25.54
CA LEU A 8 -32.49 36.40 -24.24
C LEU A 8 -33.10 35.50 -23.16
N ALA A 9 -34.07 34.65 -23.51
CA ALA A 9 -34.68 33.71 -22.57
C ALA A 9 -33.70 32.62 -22.11
N VAL A 10 -32.87 32.10 -23.01
CA VAL A 10 -31.84 31.11 -22.67
C VAL A 10 -30.74 31.73 -21.81
N LEU A 11 -30.32 32.97 -22.10
CA LEU A 11 -29.30 33.66 -21.31
C LEU A 11 -29.79 33.96 -19.88
N ALA A 12 -31.07 34.29 -19.72
CA ALA A 12 -31.69 34.49 -18.41
C ALA A 12 -31.82 33.17 -17.61
N ALA A 13 -31.99 32.03 -18.27
CA ALA A 13 -32.10 30.72 -17.62
C ALA A 13 -30.77 30.18 -17.09
N ILE A 14 -29.63 30.62 -17.64
CA ILE A 14 -28.29 30.20 -17.21
C ILE A 14 -27.78 31.07 -16.04
N GLY A 15 -28.31 32.29 -15.88
CA GLY A 15 -27.91 33.24 -14.84
C GLY A 15 -28.72 33.19 -13.53
N GLY A 16 -29.37 32.07 -13.22
CA GLY A 16 -30.09 31.91 -11.96
C GLY A 16 -29.16 32.14 -10.75
N PRO A 17 -29.66 32.73 -9.64
CA PRO A 17 -28.85 32.96 -8.45
C PRO A 17 -28.28 31.63 -7.97
N ALA A 18 -26.95 31.55 -7.92
CA ALA A 18 -26.26 30.56 -7.10
C ALA A 18 -26.57 30.93 -5.64
N PHE A 19 -27.70 30.42 -5.13
CA PHE A 19 -27.95 30.39 -3.70
C PHE A 19 -26.81 29.58 -3.08
N ALA A 20 -25.79 30.30 -2.61
CA ALA A 20 -24.78 29.77 -1.74
C ALA A 20 -25.50 29.07 -0.59
N GLN A 21 -25.08 27.84 -0.34
CA GLN A 21 -25.70 26.89 0.58
C GLN A 21 -26.22 27.59 1.83
N GLU A 22 -27.51 27.40 2.07
CA GLU A 22 -28.15 27.70 3.35
C GLU A 22 -27.30 27.02 4.42
N THR A 23 -26.76 27.82 5.34
CA THR A 23 -25.94 27.34 6.44
C THR A 23 -26.82 26.38 7.25
N PRO A 24 -26.40 25.12 7.48
CA PRO A 24 -27.13 24.29 8.42
C PRO A 24 -26.95 24.97 9.78
N ASP A 25 -28.07 25.50 10.27
CA ASP A 25 -28.22 26.04 11.61
C ASP A 25 -27.92 24.91 12.60
N THR A 26 -26.91 25.13 13.43
CA THR A 26 -26.46 24.25 14.52
C THR A 26 -25.86 22.92 14.07
N GLY A 27 -24.54 22.79 14.22
CA GLY A 27 -23.85 21.50 14.10
C GLY A 27 -24.42 20.50 15.10
N ASP A 28 -25.28 19.63 14.61
CA ASP A 28 -25.70 18.42 15.29
C ASP A 28 -24.61 17.36 15.03
N ASP A 29 -24.10 16.72 16.08
CA ASP A 29 -23.06 15.69 15.96
C ASP A 29 -23.50 14.53 15.02
N SER A 30 -24.82 14.42 14.81
CA SER A 30 -25.47 13.49 13.89
C SER A 30 -25.06 13.69 12.42
N ASP A 31 -25.00 14.92 11.92
CA ASP A 31 -24.66 15.22 10.52
C ASP A 31 -23.18 14.89 10.21
N ILE A 32 -22.30 15.14 11.18
CA ILE A 32 -20.88 14.78 11.07
C ILE A 32 -20.72 13.26 11.12
N SER A 33 -21.43 12.58 12.02
CA SER A 33 -21.43 11.12 12.10
C SER A 33 -21.91 10.49 10.80
N GLU A 34 -22.99 11.01 10.20
CA GLU A 34 -23.49 10.55 8.91
C GLU A 34 -22.48 10.77 7.77
N GLY A 35 -21.80 11.93 7.76
CA GLY A 35 -20.71 12.20 6.81
C GLY A 35 -19.53 11.23 6.95
N VAL A 36 -19.16 10.86 8.18
CA VAL A 36 -18.10 9.88 8.47
C VAL A 36 -18.54 8.47 8.05
N ASP A 37 -19.79 8.10 8.27
CA ASP A 37 -20.33 6.80 7.86
C ASP A 37 -20.35 6.67 6.34
N LEU A 38 -20.79 7.70 5.61
CA LEU A 38 -20.77 7.75 4.16
C LEU A 38 -19.33 7.67 3.59
N LEU A 39 -18.39 8.40 4.21
CA LEU A 39 -16.97 8.34 3.83
C LEU A 39 -16.39 6.95 4.07
N SER A 40 -16.68 6.35 5.23
CA SER A 40 -16.22 5.00 5.60
C SER A 40 -16.77 3.94 4.65
N GLU A 41 -18.04 4.06 4.28
CA GLU A 41 -18.70 3.20 3.30
C GLU A 41 -18.05 3.35 1.91
N GLY A 42 -17.70 4.58 1.50
CA GLY A 42 -16.95 4.87 0.29
C GLY A 42 -15.54 4.25 0.27
N ALA A 43 -14.78 4.45 1.36
CA ALA A 43 -13.45 3.88 1.52
C ALA A 43 -13.47 2.34 1.49
N ARG A 44 -14.48 1.73 2.11
CA ARG A 44 -14.66 0.27 2.10
C ARG A 44 -14.91 -0.28 0.70
N ARG A 45 -15.72 0.40 -0.12
CA ARG A 45 -15.97 0.02 -1.51
C ARG A 45 -14.71 0.14 -2.36
N LEU A 46 -13.95 1.22 -2.18
CA LEU A 46 -12.69 1.44 -2.87
C LEU A 46 -11.64 0.37 -2.53
N LEU A 47 -11.43 0.09 -1.23
CA LEU A 47 -10.50 -0.94 -0.78
C LEU A 47 -10.89 -2.34 -1.27
N ARG A 48 -12.19 -2.65 -1.34
CA ARG A 48 -12.68 -3.92 -1.90
C ARG A 48 -12.36 -4.04 -3.39
N GLY A 49 -12.55 -2.96 -4.16
CA GLY A 49 -12.16 -2.91 -5.56
C GLY A 49 -10.65 -3.16 -5.75
N LEU A 50 -9.83 -2.45 -4.98
CA LEU A 50 -8.38 -2.60 -4.99
C LEU A 50 -7.95 -4.02 -4.61
N MET A 51 -8.55 -4.63 -3.58
CA MET A 51 -8.24 -6.03 -3.22
C MET A 51 -8.58 -7.02 -4.35
N GLY A 52 -9.68 -6.80 -5.08
CA GLY A 52 -10.03 -7.62 -6.23
C GLY A 52 -9.02 -7.52 -7.38
N GLU A 53 -8.39 -6.35 -7.55
CA GLU A 53 -7.33 -6.13 -8.54
C GLU A 53 -5.95 -6.65 -8.07
N VAL A 54 -5.68 -6.61 -6.77
CA VAL A 54 -4.43 -7.09 -6.17
C VAL A 54 -4.37 -8.62 -6.12
N GLU A 55 -5.50 -9.31 -5.95
CA GLU A 55 -5.57 -10.77 -5.90
C GLU A 55 -4.87 -11.48 -7.09
N PRO A 56 -5.12 -11.13 -8.37
CA PRO A 56 -4.42 -11.76 -9.49
C PRO A 56 -2.91 -11.47 -9.47
N ALA A 57 -2.48 -10.23 -9.17
CA ALA A 57 -1.06 -9.90 -9.08
C ALA A 57 -0.35 -10.66 -7.95
N MET A 58 -1.02 -10.88 -6.82
CA MET A 58 -0.49 -11.70 -5.71
C MET A 58 -0.43 -13.18 -6.08
N ARG A 59 -1.38 -13.68 -6.87
CA ARG A 59 -1.37 -15.06 -7.40
C ARG A 59 -0.19 -15.27 -8.34
N ASP A 60 0.02 -14.35 -9.28
CA ASP A 60 1.14 -14.38 -10.22
C ASP A 60 2.49 -14.31 -9.48
N LEU A 61 2.59 -13.46 -8.45
CA LEU A 61 3.76 -13.39 -7.58
C LEU A 61 3.97 -14.72 -6.84
N ALA A 62 2.92 -15.30 -6.25
CA ALA A 62 3.02 -16.58 -5.54
C ALA A 62 3.42 -17.74 -6.47
N GLU A 63 2.91 -17.75 -7.70
CA GLU A 63 3.30 -18.72 -8.73
C GLU A 63 4.77 -18.53 -9.13
N THR A 64 5.19 -17.28 -9.38
CA THR A 64 6.60 -16.95 -9.66
C THR A 64 7.52 -17.38 -8.51
N LEU A 65 7.14 -17.14 -7.26
CA LEU A 65 7.90 -17.56 -6.08
C LEU A 65 7.93 -19.09 -5.92
N ARG A 66 6.89 -19.80 -6.38
CA ARG A 66 6.81 -21.26 -6.33
C ARG A 66 7.63 -21.92 -7.45
N GLU A 67 7.67 -21.29 -8.62
CA GLU A 67 8.54 -21.65 -9.74
C GLU A 67 9.99 -21.24 -9.48
N TRP A 68 10.21 -20.26 -8.61
CA TRP A 68 11.54 -19.96 -8.11
C TRP A 68 12.03 -21.18 -7.34
N ASP A 69 12.88 -21.94 -8.01
CA ASP A 69 13.50 -23.14 -7.46
C ASP A 69 14.45 -22.75 -6.33
N PHE A 70 13.88 -22.68 -5.14
CA PHE A 70 14.58 -22.52 -3.91
C PHE A 70 15.48 -23.73 -3.59
N GLU A 71 15.24 -24.92 -4.16
CA GLU A 71 16.17 -26.06 -4.03
C GLU A 71 17.48 -25.76 -4.78
N GLY A 72 17.42 -25.10 -5.95
CA GLY A 72 18.58 -24.64 -6.71
C GLY A 72 19.41 -23.53 -6.02
N LEU A 73 18.83 -22.82 -5.05
CA LEU A 73 19.53 -21.85 -4.19
C LEU A 73 20.23 -22.50 -2.99
N GLY A 74 20.18 -23.83 -2.84
CA GLY A 74 20.79 -24.51 -1.69
C GLY A 74 20.12 -24.12 -0.38
N ILE A 75 18.77 -24.10 -0.34
CA ILE A 75 18.00 -23.88 0.91
C ILE A 75 18.28 -24.93 2.00
N GLU A 76 19.04 -25.99 1.73
CA GLU A 76 19.63 -26.83 2.79
C GLU A 76 20.39 -25.99 3.84
N ASP A 77 20.98 -24.85 3.44
CA ASP A 77 21.76 -23.99 4.32
C ASP A 77 20.90 -23.04 5.19
N LEU A 78 19.63 -22.76 4.85
CA LEU A 78 18.76 -21.89 5.67
C LEU A 78 18.54 -22.45 7.08
N GLY A 79 18.59 -23.77 7.22
CA GLY A 79 18.56 -24.45 8.52
C GLY A 79 19.70 -24.01 9.45
N ARG A 80 20.82 -23.55 8.89
CA ARG A 80 21.99 -23.04 9.61
C ARG A 80 21.87 -21.58 10.02
N TYR A 81 20.80 -20.88 9.64
CA TYR A 81 20.59 -19.49 10.00
C TYR A 81 19.34 -19.30 10.87
N HIS A 82 19.37 -18.26 11.70
CA HIS A 82 18.22 -17.75 12.44
C HIS A 82 17.30 -16.96 11.52
N PRO A 83 16.02 -16.76 11.93
CA PRO A 83 15.13 -15.84 11.25
C PRO A 83 15.73 -14.42 11.11
N PRO A 84 15.31 -13.65 10.10
CA PRO A 84 15.79 -12.28 9.92
C PRO A 84 15.39 -11.35 11.06
N GLU A 85 16.32 -10.50 11.53
CA GLU A 85 16.08 -9.43 12.51
C GLU A 85 16.20 -8.07 11.83
N VAL A 86 15.22 -7.17 12.05
CA VAL A 86 15.24 -5.79 11.53
C VAL A 86 15.93 -4.88 12.53
N LEU A 87 16.95 -4.15 12.08
CA LEU A 87 17.70 -3.19 12.88
C LEU A 87 17.02 -1.82 12.94
N PRO A 88 17.37 -0.94 13.91
CA PRO A 88 16.78 0.39 14.02
C PRO A 88 17.00 1.31 12.81
N ASN A 89 18.00 1.02 11.98
CA ASN A 89 18.27 1.75 10.74
C ASN A 89 17.50 1.20 9.52
N GLY A 90 16.73 0.12 9.69
CA GLY A 90 15.96 -0.52 8.62
C GLY A 90 16.68 -1.66 7.89
N ASP A 91 17.94 -1.93 8.23
CA ASP A 91 18.67 -3.07 7.67
C ASP A 91 18.18 -4.40 8.26
N ILE A 92 18.39 -5.49 7.52
CA ILE A 92 18.02 -6.84 7.95
C ILE A 92 19.29 -7.67 8.16
N ILE A 93 19.43 -8.30 9.32
CA ILE A 93 20.50 -9.26 9.61
C ILE A 93 19.96 -10.68 9.67
N ILE A 94 20.73 -11.63 9.15
CA ILE A 94 20.44 -13.07 9.21
C ILE A 94 21.64 -13.75 9.87
N ARG A 95 21.49 -14.12 11.16
CA ARG A 95 22.59 -14.71 11.95
C ARG A 95 22.72 -16.19 11.68
N ARG A 96 23.93 -16.74 11.65
CA ARG A 96 24.15 -18.19 11.59
C ARG A 96 23.97 -18.82 12.99
N LYS A 97 23.28 -19.95 13.08
CA LYS A 97 22.95 -20.70 14.31
C LYS A 97 24.18 -21.25 15.06
N SER A 98 25.30 -21.47 14.36
CA SER A 98 26.64 -21.73 14.94
C SER A 98 27.60 -22.15 13.83
N ASP A 99 28.89 -21.84 13.97
CA ASP A 99 29.99 -22.43 13.18
C ASP A 99 31.04 -23.11 14.07
N PRO A 100 31.73 -24.16 13.58
CA PRO A 100 32.81 -24.82 14.31
C PRO A 100 33.96 -23.83 14.55
N VAL A 101 34.68 -24.02 15.66
CA VAL A 101 35.91 -23.29 16.01
C VAL A 101 36.78 -23.12 14.75
N PRO A 102 37.24 -21.90 14.42
CA PRO A 102 38.10 -21.72 13.25
C PRO A 102 39.33 -22.63 13.40
N PRO A 103 39.82 -23.29 12.32
CA PRO A 103 41.12 -23.92 12.39
C PRO A 103 42.15 -22.84 12.72
N ASP A 104 43.02 -23.12 13.70
CA ASP A 104 44.08 -22.19 14.10
C ASP A 104 44.82 -21.68 12.86
N PRO A 105 45.17 -20.39 12.81
CA PRO A 105 45.94 -19.85 11.70
C PRO A 105 47.21 -20.70 11.53
N PRO A 106 47.62 -21.04 10.29
CA PRO A 106 48.88 -21.74 10.10
C PRO A 106 49.98 -20.90 10.75
N GLU A 107 50.72 -21.51 11.68
CA GLU A 107 51.99 -21.00 12.19
C GLU A 107 53.00 -20.99 11.03
N GLY A 108 52.80 -20.05 10.11
CA GLY A 108 53.75 -19.72 9.06
C GLY A 108 54.52 -18.51 9.53
N GLU A 109 55.75 -18.75 9.97
CA GLU A 109 56.76 -17.71 10.17
C GLU A 109 56.80 -16.82 8.92
N ILE A 110 56.40 -15.56 9.09
CA ILE A 110 56.64 -14.53 8.09
C ILE A 110 58.12 -14.20 8.20
N GLU A 111 58.96 -14.82 7.37
CA GLU A 111 60.34 -14.37 7.19
C GLU A 111 60.33 -12.95 6.64
N LEU A 112 60.79 -11.99 7.45
CA LEU A 112 60.95 -10.58 7.13
C LEU A 112 62.24 -10.33 6.33
#